data_AF-A0A1I7UFH9-F1
#
_entry.id   AF-A0A1I7UFH9-F1
#
_cell.length_a   1.000
_cell.length_b   1.000
_cell.length_c   1.000
_cell.angle_alpha   90.00
_cell.angle_beta   90.00
_cell.angle_gamma   90.00
#
_symmetry.space_group_name_H-M   'P 1'
#
loop_
_entity.id
_entity.type
_entity.pdbx_description
1 polymer ?
#
loop_
_entity_poly.entity_id
_entity_poly.type
_entity_poly.pdbx_seq_one_letter_code
_entity_poly.pdbx_strand_id
1 'polypeptide(L)'
;MWTDDDFNECEFRIENNSILDTSALFDNYLTYLDVTTPGNFKDYGCRGDQINQSNLKDYEKCDHLFGGLKIENLIGDLSSLSKIKVVNGFIDIQNTEIEDLSFLKNLEYIQMKNIGLKKKISVNIKNNLKMNRLGTSAFQNLQFNFDFNRIANLENLHPNFCLTVEEMRNFLELNLFFVNIHAKYCDDVGNLQGLELCRLDRMSNLKKNCEFVFGNILVESGEEEYVKRLNRMTHLFGSIEIRNTKLKNLDFLKELRYIGTLDGKTRRLLGLL
;
A
#
# COMPACT_ATOMS: atom_id res chain seq x y z
N MET A 1 -15.52 -21.56 -3.90
CA MET A 1 -14.71 -22.59 -4.56
C MET A 1 -14.27 -21.95 -5.87
N TRP A 2 -13.13 -21.27 -5.87
CA TRP A 2 -12.72 -20.35 -6.96
C TRP A 2 -11.23 -20.47 -7.32
N THR A 3 -10.59 -21.52 -6.83
CA THR A 3 -9.20 -21.86 -7.14
C THR A 3 -9.10 -23.37 -7.34
N ASP A 4 -8.10 -23.82 -8.08
CA ASP A 4 -7.74 -25.24 -8.11
C ASP A 4 -7.15 -25.70 -6.76
N ASP A 5 -6.82 -27.00 -6.67
CA ASP A 5 -6.23 -27.60 -5.47
C ASP A 5 -4.87 -26.98 -5.07
N ASP A 6 -4.22 -26.27 -6.02
CA ASP A 6 -2.95 -25.57 -5.87
C ASP A 6 -3.12 -24.05 -5.65
N PHE A 7 -4.37 -23.59 -5.50
CA PHE A 7 -4.74 -22.20 -5.34
C PHE A 7 -4.45 -21.28 -6.54
N ASN A 8 -4.30 -21.83 -7.74
CA ASN A 8 -4.24 -21.03 -8.96
C ASN A 8 -5.63 -20.49 -9.30
N GLU A 9 -5.64 -19.31 -9.89
CA GLU A 9 -6.87 -18.68 -10.38
C GLU A 9 -7.42 -19.45 -11.57
N CYS A 10 -8.75 -19.57 -11.64
CA CYS A 10 -9.39 -20.14 -12.82
C CYS A 10 -9.21 -19.21 -14.02
N GLU A 11 -8.63 -19.73 -15.10
CA GLU A 11 -8.52 -19.02 -16.37
C GLU A 11 -9.90 -18.77 -16.99
N PHE A 12 -10.14 -17.53 -17.45
CA PHE A 12 -11.34 -17.15 -18.18
C PHE A 12 -10.96 -16.42 -19.47
N ARG A 13 -11.15 -17.08 -20.62
CA ARG A 13 -10.59 -16.65 -21.91
C ARG A 13 -11.66 -16.48 -22.97
N ILE A 14 -11.67 -15.32 -23.64
CA ILE A 14 -12.54 -15.01 -24.78
C ILE A 14 -11.68 -14.37 -25.86
N GLU A 15 -11.30 -15.11 -26.89
CA GLU A 15 -10.24 -14.70 -27.80
C GLU A 15 -10.68 -14.77 -29.27
N ASN A 16 -10.19 -13.83 -30.08
CA ASN A 16 -10.28 -13.86 -31.55
C ASN A 16 -11.71 -13.89 -32.12
N ASN A 17 -12.68 -13.25 -31.47
CA ASN A 17 -14.05 -13.14 -31.98
C ASN A 17 -14.26 -11.77 -32.65
N SER A 18 -14.09 -11.71 -33.97
CA SER A 18 -14.06 -10.45 -34.74
C SER A 18 -15.31 -9.57 -34.69
N ILE A 19 -16.43 -10.08 -34.16
CA ILE A 19 -17.71 -9.37 -34.04
C ILE A 19 -18.11 -9.17 -32.57
N LEU A 20 -17.48 -9.89 -31.63
CA LEU A 20 -17.89 -9.89 -30.23
C LEU A 20 -17.43 -8.63 -29.51
N ASP A 21 -18.38 -7.93 -28.91
CA ASP A 21 -18.10 -6.86 -27.94
C ASP A 21 -18.12 -7.45 -26.52
N THR A 22 -16.95 -7.55 -25.91
CA THR A 22 -16.81 -8.07 -24.54
C THR A 22 -17.00 -6.99 -23.47
N SER A 23 -17.23 -5.72 -23.83
CA SER A 23 -17.39 -4.64 -22.84
C SER A 23 -18.62 -4.79 -21.93
N ALA A 24 -19.57 -5.66 -22.29
CA ALA A 24 -20.69 -6.04 -21.44
C ALA A 24 -20.30 -6.99 -20.29
N LEU A 25 -19.06 -7.48 -20.23
CA LEU A 25 -18.54 -8.33 -19.16
C LEU A 25 -18.38 -7.61 -17.81
N PHE A 26 -18.93 -6.41 -17.63
CA PHE A 26 -18.88 -5.67 -16.38
C PHE A 26 -19.66 -6.41 -15.29
N ASP A 27 -18.98 -7.29 -14.56
CA ASP A 27 -19.56 -8.08 -13.49
C ASP A 27 -18.56 -8.26 -12.34
N ASN A 28 -19.07 -8.13 -11.11
CA ASN A 28 -18.31 -8.22 -9.85
C ASN A 28 -17.65 -9.61 -9.68
N TYR A 29 -18.10 -10.64 -10.40
CA TYR A 29 -17.51 -11.98 -10.33
C TYR A 29 -16.17 -12.10 -11.07
N LEU A 30 -15.88 -11.21 -12.04
CA LEU A 30 -14.61 -11.25 -12.77
C LEU A 30 -13.40 -10.86 -11.92
N THR A 31 -13.60 -10.22 -10.77
CA THR A 31 -12.54 -9.93 -9.80
C THR A 31 -11.85 -11.19 -9.29
N TYR A 32 -12.48 -12.37 -9.40
CA TYR A 32 -11.94 -13.64 -8.94
C TYR A 32 -11.36 -14.53 -10.04
N LEU A 33 -11.46 -14.12 -11.31
CA LEU A 33 -11.02 -14.92 -12.46
C LEU A 33 -9.77 -14.32 -13.11
N ASP A 34 -8.95 -15.16 -13.73
CA ASP A 34 -7.84 -14.72 -14.56
C ASP A 34 -8.35 -14.43 -15.98
N VAL A 35 -8.84 -13.21 -16.19
CA VAL A 35 -9.52 -12.79 -17.43
C VAL A 35 -8.53 -12.42 -18.52
N THR A 36 -8.76 -12.96 -19.72
CA THR A 36 -8.01 -12.65 -20.95
C THR A 36 -8.98 -12.55 -22.12
N THR A 37 -9.08 -11.37 -22.73
CA THR A 37 -10.06 -11.08 -23.78
C THR A 37 -9.46 -10.56 -25.11
N PRO A 38 -8.25 -10.93 -25.58
CA PRO A 38 -7.64 -10.30 -26.75
C PRO A 38 -8.30 -10.67 -28.08
N GLY A 39 -8.30 -9.71 -29.00
CA GLY A 39 -8.60 -9.95 -30.42
C GLY A 39 -10.09 -10.05 -30.73
N ASN A 40 -10.95 -9.55 -29.84
CA ASN A 40 -12.37 -9.40 -30.15
C ASN A 40 -12.65 -8.04 -30.83
N PHE A 41 -13.89 -7.80 -31.26
CA PHE A 41 -14.28 -6.49 -31.81
C PHE A 41 -14.02 -5.36 -30.80
N LYS A 42 -14.28 -5.66 -29.52
CA LYS A 42 -13.93 -4.79 -28.39
C LYS A 42 -13.61 -5.63 -27.17
N ASP A 43 -12.44 -5.40 -26.60
CA ASP A 43 -11.91 -6.14 -25.46
C ASP A 43 -12.27 -5.41 -24.14
N TYR A 44 -12.66 -6.17 -23.12
CA TYR A 44 -12.86 -5.66 -21.77
C TYR A 44 -11.57 -5.78 -20.97
N GLY A 45 -10.98 -4.63 -20.63
CA GLY A 45 -9.73 -4.54 -19.90
C GLY A 45 -8.53 -5.08 -20.68
N CYS A 46 -7.37 -5.02 -20.03
CA CYS A 46 -6.07 -5.38 -20.61
C CYS A 46 -5.23 -6.18 -19.62
N ARG A 47 -4.23 -6.92 -20.11
CA ARG A 47 -3.30 -7.68 -19.26
C ARG A 47 -2.21 -6.76 -18.73
N GLY A 48 -2.22 -6.46 -17.43
CA GLY A 48 -1.19 -5.60 -16.83
C GLY A 48 0.12 -6.32 -16.53
N ASP A 49 0.14 -7.65 -16.54
CA ASP A 49 1.33 -8.51 -16.43
C ASP A 49 2.11 -8.68 -17.75
N GLN A 50 1.57 -8.17 -18.86
CA GLN A 50 2.14 -8.28 -20.21
C GLN A 50 2.67 -6.94 -20.75
N ILE A 51 2.65 -5.87 -19.95
CA ILE A 51 3.14 -4.55 -20.37
C ILE A 51 4.64 -4.62 -20.67
N ASN A 52 5.01 -4.12 -21.84
CA ASN A 52 6.39 -3.97 -22.26
C ASN A 52 6.55 -2.75 -23.21
N GLN A 53 7.78 -2.42 -23.59
CA GLN A 53 8.05 -1.24 -24.42
C GLN A 53 7.34 -1.28 -25.79
N SER A 54 7.13 -2.47 -26.36
CA SER A 54 6.56 -2.62 -27.71
C SER A 54 5.05 -2.45 -27.75
N ASN A 55 4.34 -2.74 -26.66
CA ASN A 55 2.88 -2.68 -26.57
C ASN A 55 2.35 -1.56 -25.67
N LEU A 56 3.22 -0.76 -25.04
CA LEU A 56 2.82 0.29 -24.10
C LEU A 56 1.73 1.23 -24.66
N LYS A 57 1.81 1.59 -25.95
CA LYS A 57 0.83 2.46 -26.60
C LYS A 57 -0.57 1.85 -26.70
N ASP A 58 -0.68 0.53 -26.74
CA ASP A 58 -1.98 -0.14 -26.82
C ASP A 58 -2.80 0.09 -25.54
N TYR A 59 -2.12 0.40 -24.42
CA TYR A 59 -2.76 0.67 -23.14
C TYR A 59 -3.50 2.02 -23.08
N GLU A 60 -3.34 2.89 -24.07
CA GLU A 60 -4.10 4.16 -24.18
C GLU A 60 -5.62 3.94 -24.33
N LYS A 61 -6.04 2.71 -24.66
CA LYS A 61 -7.44 2.31 -24.80
C LYS A 61 -7.97 1.57 -23.57
N CYS A 62 -7.10 1.26 -22.62
CA CYS A 62 -7.44 0.48 -21.43
C CYS A 62 -7.79 1.41 -20.27
N ASP A 63 -8.79 1.02 -19.48
CA ASP A 63 -9.10 1.61 -18.18
C ASP A 63 -9.12 0.57 -17.04
N HIS A 64 -9.00 -0.71 -17.37
CA HIS A 64 -9.05 -1.83 -16.44
C HIS A 64 -7.89 -2.80 -16.71
N LEU A 65 -7.14 -3.19 -15.68
CA LEU A 65 -6.08 -4.19 -15.78
C LEU A 65 -6.45 -5.49 -15.06
N PHE A 66 -6.29 -6.61 -15.75
CA PHE A 66 -6.27 -7.96 -15.19
C PHE A 66 -4.84 -8.48 -15.09
N GLY A 67 -4.58 -9.43 -14.19
CA GLY A 67 -3.23 -9.95 -13.95
C GLY A 67 -2.34 -9.03 -13.12
N GLY A 68 -2.90 -7.94 -12.56
CA GLY A 68 -2.17 -6.94 -11.78
C GLY A 68 -1.57 -5.84 -12.65
N LEU A 69 -0.51 -5.22 -12.14
CA LEU A 69 0.29 -4.21 -12.83
C LEU A 69 1.76 -4.62 -12.71
N LYS A 70 2.37 -5.04 -13.83
CA LYS A 70 3.79 -5.36 -13.90
C LYS A 70 4.51 -4.33 -14.76
N ILE A 71 5.45 -3.61 -14.16
CA ILE A 71 6.33 -2.66 -14.84
C ILE A 71 7.77 -3.05 -14.50
N GLU A 72 8.48 -3.63 -15.46
CA GLU A 72 9.84 -4.11 -15.26
C GLU A 72 10.74 -3.62 -16.39
N ASN A 73 11.84 -2.93 -16.06
CA ASN A 73 12.82 -2.41 -17.03
C ASN A 73 12.21 -1.48 -18.12
N LEU A 74 11.09 -0.81 -17.83
CA LEU A 74 10.51 0.19 -18.74
C LEU A 74 11.22 1.53 -18.60
N ILE A 75 11.48 2.16 -19.75
CA ILE A 75 12.18 3.44 -19.85
C ILE A 75 11.30 4.41 -20.63
N GLY A 76 11.25 5.67 -20.18
CA GLY A 76 10.56 6.75 -20.85
C GLY A 76 9.17 7.02 -20.28
N ASP A 77 8.34 7.66 -21.10
CA ASP A 77 7.02 8.13 -20.70
C ASP A 77 6.01 6.97 -20.58
N LEU A 78 5.33 6.90 -19.42
CA LEU A 78 4.29 5.92 -19.09
C LEU A 78 2.87 6.49 -19.22
N SER A 79 2.70 7.64 -19.88
CA SER A 79 1.42 8.33 -20.05
C SER A 79 0.33 7.48 -20.73
N SER A 80 0.70 6.46 -21.51
CA SER A 80 -0.25 5.49 -22.07
C SER A 80 -1.04 4.73 -20.99
N LEU A 81 -0.53 4.64 -19.76
CA LEU A 81 -1.22 4.04 -18.61
C LEU A 81 -2.14 5.02 -17.87
N SER A 82 -2.24 6.28 -18.31
CA SER A 82 -2.93 7.32 -17.54
C SER A 82 -4.45 7.18 -17.47
N LYS A 83 -5.07 6.34 -18.32
CA LYS A 83 -6.51 6.05 -18.27
C LYS A 83 -6.87 4.88 -17.37
N ILE A 84 -5.88 4.14 -16.85
CA ILE A 84 -6.13 3.01 -15.95
C ILE A 84 -6.83 3.52 -14.69
N LYS A 85 -8.00 2.95 -14.39
CA LYS A 85 -8.84 3.21 -13.22
C LYS A 85 -8.83 2.07 -12.22
N VAL A 86 -8.71 0.85 -12.69
CA VAL A 86 -8.79 -0.34 -11.84
C VAL A 86 -7.65 -1.29 -12.17
N VAL A 87 -7.01 -1.82 -11.14
CA VAL A 87 -6.03 -2.89 -11.24
C VAL A 87 -6.48 -4.09 -10.42
N ASN A 88 -6.69 -5.23 -11.08
CA ASN A 88 -7.06 -6.51 -10.46
C ASN A 88 -5.86 -7.45 -10.47
N GLY A 89 -5.21 -7.61 -9.32
CA GLY A 89 -4.04 -8.45 -9.14
C GLY A 89 -2.89 -7.71 -8.43
N PHE A 90 -1.70 -8.28 -8.45
CA PHE A 90 -0.54 -7.74 -7.74
C PHE A 90 0.09 -6.54 -8.42
N ILE A 91 0.70 -5.66 -7.63
CA ILE A 91 1.53 -4.57 -8.13
C ILE A 91 2.99 -5.03 -8.07
N ASP A 92 3.68 -5.02 -9.20
CA ASP A 92 5.09 -5.34 -9.31
C ASP A 92 5.82 -4.31 -10.19
N ILE A 93 6.55 -3.39 -9.57
CA ILE A 93 7.22 -2.28 -10.24
C ILE A 93 8.70 -2.30 -9.88
N GLN A 94 9.54 -2.63 -10.87
CA GLN A 94 10.95 -2.88 -10.63
C GLN A 94 11.88 -2.33 -11.71
N ASN A 95 13.05 -1.88 -11.28
CA ASN A 95 14.17 -1.49 -12.16
C ASN A 95 13.75 -0.43 -13.19
N THR A 96 13.04 0.61 -12.72
CA THR A 96 12.54 1.70 -13.56
C THR A 96 13.17 3.04 -13.17
N GLU A 97 13.02 4.02 -14.05
CA GLU A 97 13.50 5.39 -13.87
C GLU A 97 12.38 6.37 -13.42
N ILE A 98 11.26 5.84 -12.93
CA ILE A 98 10.11 6.66 -12.49
C ILE A 98 10.42 7.40 -11.19
N GLU A 99 9.89 8.61 -11.04
CA GLU A 99 10.01 9.41 -9.81
C GLU A 99 8.87 9.13 -8.83
N ASP A 100 7.71 8.74 -9.34
CA ASP A 100 6.51 8.37 -8.60
C ASP A 100 5.49 7.63 -9.51
N LEU A 101 4.29 7.37 -9.00
CA LEU A 101 3.19 6.72 -9.71
C LEU A 101 2.14 7.71 -10.23
N SER A 102 2.47 9.00 -10.37
CA SER A 102 1.53 10.02 -10.86
C SER A 102 1.06 9.79 -12.29
N PHE A 103 1.78 8.98 -13.07
CA PHE A 103 1.32 8.53 -14.39
C PHE A 103 0.01 7.72 -14.30
N LEU A 104 -0.30 7.11 -13.15
CA LEU A 104 -1.58 6.46 -12.83
C LEU A 104 -2.60 7.43 -12.23
N LYS A 105 -2.69 8.65 -12.76
CA LYS A 105 -3.52 9.74 -12.20
C LYS A 105 -5.02 9.43 -12.07
N ASN A 106 -5.54 8.51 -12.87
CA ASN A 106 -6.95 8.10 -12.84
C ASN A 106 -7.17 6.78 -12.08
N LEU A 107 -6.13 6.21 -11.46
CA LEU A 107 -6.27 4.96 -10.73
C LEU A 107 -7.12 5.18 -9.47
N GLU A 108 -8.26 4.52 -9.43
CA GLU A 108 -9.27 4.64 -8.38
C GLU A 108 -9.18 3.45 -7.41
N TYR A 109 -9.00 2.23 -7.93
CA TYR A 109 -9.07 1.01 -7.14
C TYR A 109 -7.93 0.03 -7.47
N ILE A 110 -7.44 -0.62 -6.42
CA ILE A 110 -6.52 -1.73 -6.55
C ILE A 110 -7.13 -2.93 -5.81
N GLN A 111 -7.55 -3.94 -6.56
CA GLN A 111 -8.18 -5.16 -6.03
C GLN A 111 -7.14 -6.29 -5.99
N MET A 112 -6.64 -6.55 -4.79
CA MET A 112 -5.64 -7.57 -4.51
C MET A 112 -6.28 -8.95 -4.48
N LYS A 113 -5.86 -9.79 -5.42
CA LYS A 113 -6.23 -11.21 -5.46
C LYS A 113 -5.30 -12.04 -4.57
N ASN A 114 -5.63 -12.13 -3.29
CA ASN A 114 -4.82 -12.81 -2.27
C ASN A 114 -5.35 -14.20 -1.83
N ILE A 115 -6.10 -14.88 -2.70
CA ILE A 115 -6.73 -16.19 -2.42
C ILE A 115 -5.68 -17.29 -2.44
N GLY A 116 -5.55 -18.07 -1.36
CA GLY A 116 -4.81 -19.34 -1.38
C GLY A 116 -3.29 -19.25 -1.55
N LEU A 117 -2.75 -18.05 -1.69
CA LEU A 117 -1.33 -17.82 -1.94
C LEU A 117 -0.57 -17.68 -0.63
N LYS A 118 0.08 -18.76 -0.17
CA LYS A 118 1.04 -18.65 0.94
C LYS A 118 2.25 -17.83 0.48
N LYS A 119 2.45 -16.65 1.09
CA LYS A 119 3.69 -15.84 1.03
C LYS A 119 4.01 -15.09 -0.28
N LYS A 120 3.04 -14.78 -1.15
CA LYS A 120 3.30 -13.85 -2.28
C LYS A 120 3.29 -12.39 -1.81
N ILE A 121 4.20 -11.59 -2.35
CA ILE A 121 4.26 -10.14 -2.12
C ILE A 121 3.22 -9.50 -3.04
N SER A 122 2.20 -8.88 -2.46
CA SER A 122 1.04 -8.32 -3.17
C SER A 122 1.36 -6.94 -3.78
N VAL A 123 2.21 -6.18 -3.10
CA VAL A 123 2.74 -4.90 -3.58
C VAL A 123 4.26 -4.94 -3.49
N ASN A 124 4.93 -5.02 -4.62
CA ASN A 124 6.38 -5.07 -4.71
C ASN A 124 6.89 -3.89 -5.53
N ILE A 125 7.50 -2.91 -4.86
CA ILE A 125 8.12 -1.76 -5.49
C ILE A 125 9.59 -1.77 -5.08
N LYS A 126 10.47 -2.10 -6.03
CA LYS A 126 11.90 -2.19 -5.72
C LYS A 126 12.84 -1.73 -6.82
N ASN A 127 14.03 -1.30 -6.44
CA ASN A 127 15.10 -0.90 -7.37
C ASN A 127 14.70 0.27 -8.30
N ASN A 128 13.88 1.19 -7.81
CA ASN A 128 13.47 2.39 -8.55
C ASN A 128 14.20 3.59 -7.92
N LEU A 129 15.46 3.79 -8.28
CA LEU A 129 16.37 4.70 -7.57
C LEU A 129 16.01 6.18 -7.70
N LYS A 130 15.19 6.55 -8.70
CA LYS A 130 14.64 7.90 -8.84
C LYS A 130 13.34 8.11 -8.07
N MET A 131 12.71 7.03 -7.61
CA MET A 131 11.41 7.08 -6.95
C MET A 131 11.53 7.69 -5.57
N ASN A 132 10.98 8.90 -5.40
CA ASN A 132 11.09 9.68 -4.15
C ASN A 132 9.73 9.88 -3.45
N ARG A 133 8.61 9.54 -4.11
CA ARG A 133 7.25 9.52 -3.55
C ARG A 133 6.46 8.38 -4.16
N LEU A 134 5.37 7.97 -3.50
CA LEU A 134 4.36 7.11 -4.14
C LEU A 134 3.58 7.88 -5.20
N GLY A 135 3.15 9.11 -4.91
CA GLY A 135 2.53 10.01 -5.90
C GLY A 135 1.15 9.58 -6.38
N THR A 136 0.46 8.70 -5.65
CA THR A 136 -0.92 8.28 -5.97
C THR A 136 -1.74 8.04 -4.71
N SER A 137 -2.99 8.50 -4.70
CA SER A 137 -3.97 8.21 -3.64
C SER A 137 -4.62 6.84 -3.80
N ALA A 138 -4.37 6.10 -4.89
CA ALA A 138 -4.99 4.80 -5.13
C ALA A 138 -4.71 3.77 -4.03
N PHE A 139 -3.57 3.87 -3.33
CA PHE A 139 -3.25 3.01 -2.19
C PHE A 139 -4.21 3.19 -1.00
N GLN A 140 -4.94 4.29 -0.93
CA GLN A 140 -6.01 4.50 0.05
C GLN A 140 -7.21 3.57 -0.22
N ASN A 141 -7.41 3.18 -1.48
CA ASN A 141 -8.48 2.32 -1.96
C ASN A 141 -7.97 0.90 -2.29
N LEU A 142 -6.90 0.47 -1.63
CA LEU A 142 -6.39 -0.88 -1.75
C LEU A 142 -7.35 -1.85 -1.05
N GLN A 143 -7.94 -2.76 -1.82
CA GLN A 143 -8.88 -3.76 -1.34
C GLN A 143 -8.24 -5.14 -1.42
N PHE A 144 -8.38 -5.92 -0.36
CA PHE A 144 -7.96 -7.32 -0.35
C PHE A 144 -9.19 -8.21 -0.35
N ASN A 145 -9.21 -9.22 -1.22
CA ASN A 145 -10.31 -10.18 -1.28
C ASN A 145 -10.42 -11.02 0.01
N PHE A 146 -9.30 -11.21 0.72
CA PHE A 146 -9.24 -11.99 1.97
C PHE A 146 -8.39 -11.30 3.06
N ASP A 147 -8.58 -11.70 4.32
CA ASP A 147 -7.88 -11.12 5.47
C ASP A 147 -6.43 -11.60 5.68
N PHE A 148 -5.96 -12.56 4.88
CA PHE A 148 -4.62 -13.14 4.99
C PHE A 148 -3.72 -12.71 3.84
N ASN A 149 -2.39 -12.85 3.99
CA ASN A 149 -1.40 -12.61 2.91
C ASN A 149 -1.40 -11.18 2.35
N ARG A 150 -1.28 -10.19 3.23
CA ARG A 150 -1.16 -8.76 2.89
C ARG A 150 0.29 -8.31 2.95
N ILE A 151 1.13 -8.85 2.07
CA ILE A 151 2.59 -8.64 2.13
C ILE A 151 2.99 -7.55 1.13
N ALA A 152 3.79 -6.59 1.59
CA ALA A 152 4.32 -5.50 0.76
C ALA A 152 5.86 -5.42 0.84
N ASN A 153 6.47 -4.79 -0.15
CA ASN A 153 7.89 -4.54 -0.20
C ASN A 153 8.16 -3.17 -0.84
N LEU A 154 8.83 -2.29 -0.11
CA LEU A 154 9.38 -1.03 -0.61
C LEU A 154 10.89 -1.08 -0.39
N GLU A 155 11.65 -1.34 -1.43
CA GLU A 155 13.07 -1.69 -1.29
C GLU A 155 13.94 -0.97 -2.33
N ASN A 156 15.11 -0.50 -1.91
CA ASN A 156 16.08 0.12 -2.82
C ASN A 156 15.46 1.23 -3.70
N LEU A 157 14.76 2.17 -3.06
CA LEU A 157 14.18 3.37 -3.67
C LEU A 157 15.15 4.55 -3.51
N HIS A 158 14.76 5.75 -3.95
CA HIS A 158 15.58 6.94 -3.75
C HIS A 158 15.89 7.14 -2.24
N PRO A 159 17.08 7.61 -1.83
CA PRO A 159 17.41 7.84 -0.42
C PRO A 159 16.48 8.83 0.30
N ASN A 160 15.84 9.73 -0.45
CA ASN A 160 14.83 10.65 0.06
C ASN A 160 13.39 10.15 -0.09
N PHE A 161 13.17 8.91 -0.54
CA PHE A 161 11.84 8.31 -0.59
C PHE A 161 11.17 8.41 0.77
N CYS A 162 9.98 9.03 0.80
CA CYS A 162 9.25 9.25 2.03
C CYS A 162 7.78 8.86 1.91
N LEU A 163 7.21 8.47 3.04
CA LEU A 163 5.79 8.23 3.24
C LEU A 163 5.20 9.33 4.12
N THR A 164 4.03 9.85 3.77
CA THR A 164 3.29 10.77 4.65
C THR A 164 2.72 10.00 5.84
N VAL A 165 2.26 10.74 6.86
CA VAL A 165 1.55 10.15 8.01
C VAL A 165 0.24 9.51 7.56
N GLU A 166 -0.46 10.14 6.63
CA GLU A 166 -1.66 9.58 6.00
C GLU A 166 -1.37 8.24 5.28
N GLU A 167 -0.36 8.18 4.42
CA GLU A 167 0.02 6.95 3.71
C GLU A 167 0.36 5.82 4.70
N MET A 168 1.13 6.15 5.74
CA MET A 168 1.49 5.19 6.78
C MET A 168 0.28 4.70 7.58
N ARG A 169 -0.63 5.59 7.97
CA ARG A 169 -1.87 5.22 8.66
C ARG A 169 -2.65 4.21 7.83
N ASN A 170 -2.83 4.49 6.54
CA ASN A 170 -3.58 3.60 5.66
C ASN A 170 -2.91 2.21 5.56
N PHE A 171 -1.58 2.14 5.48
CA PHE A 171 -0.86 0.86 5.49
C PHE A 171 -1.02 0.08 6.80
N LEU A 172 -1.01 0.77 7.94
CA LEU A 172 -1.23 0.18 9.26
C LEU A 172 -2.66 -0.36 9.40
N GLU A 173 -3.67 0.42 9.02
CA GLU A 173 -5.08 0.05 9.10
C GLU A 173 -5.45 -1.08 8.11
N LEU A 174 -4.75 -1.16 6.97
CA LEU A 174 -4.85 -2.28 6.04
C LEU A 174 -4.13 -3.55 6.54
N ASN A 175 -3.40 -3.49 7.66
CA ASN A 175 -2.57 -4.56 8.19
C ASN A 175 -1.56 -5.10 7.16
N LEU A 176 -0.87 -4.19 6.45
CA LEU A 176 0.19 -4.58 5.53
C LEU A 176 1.44 -5.03 6.30
N PHE A 177 1.96 -6.20 5.94
CA PHE A 177 3.22 -6.73 6.42
C PHE A 177 4.34 -6.40 5.43
N PHE A 178 5.29 -5.57 5.84
CA PHE A 178 6.42 -5.20 4.98
C PHE A 178 7.59 -6.16 5.15
N VAL A 179 8.07 -6.73 4.04
CA VAL A 179 9.35 -7.46 4.00
C VAL A 179 10.50 -6.47 4.18
N ASN A 180 10.51 -5.42 3.37
CA ASN A 180 11.34 -4.24 3.55
C ASN A 180 10.47 -2.98 3.42
N ILE A 181 10.83 -1.94 4.16
CA ILE A 181 10.25 -0.61 4.04
C ILE A 181 11.35 0.44 4.05
N HIS A 182 11.92 0.73 2.89
CA HIS A 182 13.01 1.69 2.72
C HIS A 182 12.48 3.11 2.53
N ALA A 183 11.94 3.69 3.60
CA ALA A 183 11.34 5.02 3.60
C ALA A 183 11.72 5.83 4.85
N LYS A 184 11.47 7.14 4.78
CA LYS A 184 11.39 8.06 5.92
C LYS A 184 10.01 8.71 5.97
N TYR A 185 9.68 9.45 7.02
CA TYR A 185 8.48 10.28 7.01
C TYR A 185 8.69 11.55 6.17
N CYS A 186 7.66 11.94 5.43
CA CYS A 186 7.64 13.24 4.75
C CYS A 186 7.38 14.38 5.75
N ASP A 187 7.79 15.60 5.40
CA ASP A 187 7.43 16.80 6.18
C ASP A 187 5.92 17.08 6.10
N ASP A 188 5.35 16.87 4.90
CA ASP A 188 3.92 16.86 4.67
C ASP A 188 3.27 15.62 5.30
N VAL A 189 2.23 15.86 6.09
CA VAL A 189 1.50 14.83 6.84
C VAL A 189 0.39 14.19 6.03
N GLY A 190 -0.04 14.81 4.93
CA GLY A 190 -1.21 14.39 4.16
C GLY A 190 -2.55 14.77 4.81
N ASN A 191 -3.65 14.20 4.32
CA ASN A 191 -5.00 14.48 4.78
C ASN A 191 -5.42 13.55 5.93
N LEU A 192 -5.43 14.08 7.15
CA LEU A 192 -5.87 13.35 8.35
C LEU A 192 -7.38 13.47 8.65
N GLN A 193 -8.18 14.02 7.72
CA GLN A 193 -9.65 14.13 7.83
C GLN A 193 -10.12 14.82 9.13
N GLY A 194 -9.40 15.85 9.57
CA GLY A 194 -9.71 16.60 10.78
C GLY A 194 -9.15 15.99 12.08
N LEU A 195 -8.48 14.84 12.02
CA LEU A 195 -7.73 14.28 13.15
C LEU A 195 -6.44 15.06 13.37
N GLU A 196 -6.16 15.39 14.63
CA GLU A 196 -4.98 16.15 15.03
C GLU A 196 -3.77 15.23 15.23
N LEU A 197 -2.66 15.58 14.58
CA LEU A 197 -1.36 14.95 14.82
C LEU A 197 -0.60 15.72 15.88
N CYS A 198 -0.40 15.12 17.06
CA CYS A 198 0.46 15.71 18.08
C CYS A 198 1.90 15.33 17.84
N ARG A 199 2.74 16.32 17.56
CA ARG A 199 4.19 16.14 17.53
C ARG A 199 4.72 16.12 18.96
N LEU A 200 5.40 15.03 19.31
CA LEU A 200 6.02 14.86 20.61
C LEU A 200 7.32 15.66 20.67
N ASP A 201 7.35 16.64 21.58
CA ASP A 201 8.58 17.29 22.04
C ASP A 201 8.95 16.75 23.43
N ARG A 202 8.03 16.93 24.40
CA ARG A 202 8.11 16.36 25.75
C ARG A 202 6.77 15.77 26.16
N MET A 203 6.79 14.72 26.98
CA MET A 203 5.57 14.07 27.44
C MET A 203 4.70 15.02 28.27
N SER A 204 5.31 15.90 29.07
CA SER A 204 4.63 16.93 29.85
C SER A 204 3.84 17.94 29.02
N ASN A 205 4.30 18.22 27.80
CA ASN A 205 3.69 19.18 26.87
C ASN A 205 2.69 18.53 25.91
N LEU A 206 2.65 17.20 25.86
CA LEU A 206 1.75 16.48 24.97
C LEU A 206 0.29 16.82 25.30
N LYS A 207 -0.48 17.25 24.31
CA LYS A 207 -1.90 17.57 24.47
C LYS A 207 -2.64 16.37 25.08
N LYS A 208 -3.55 16.64 26.02
CA LYS A 208 -4.40 15.58 26.58
C LYS A 208 -5.27 14.99 25.47
N ASN A 209 -5.51 13.69 25.54
CA ASN A 209 -6.38 12.95 24.62
C ASN A 209 -5.91 12.94 23.16
N CYS A 210 -4.61 13.01 22.89
CA CYS A 210 -4.14 12.91 21.52
C CYS A 210 -4.24 11.48 20.99
N GLU A 211 -4.87 11.31 19.83
CA GLU A 211 -5.04 10.00 19.20
C GLU A 211 -3.84 9.63 18.32
N PHE A 212 -3.34 10.59 17.54
CA PHE A 212 -2.19 10.39 16.67
C PHE A 212 -0.97 11.11 17.23
N VAL A 213 0.06 10.35 17.58
CA VAL A 213 1.30 10.89 18.13
C VAL A 213 2.44 10.64 17.15
N PHE A 214 3.18 11.70 16.82
CA PHE A 214 4.38 11.64 15.99
C PHE A 214 5.62 11.90 16.84
N GLY A 215 6.56 10.96 16.86
CA GLY A 215 7.81 11.05 17.62
C GLY A 215 8.08 9.82 18.48
N ASN A 216 9.27 9.76 19.04
CA ASN A 216 9.74 8.62 19.82
C ASN A 216 9.45 8.84 21.31
N ILE A 217 8.65 7.96 21.91
CA ILE A 217 8.29 7.99 23.32
C ILE A 217 9.36 7.26 24.12
N LEU A 218 9.94 7.96 25.08
CA LEU A 218 10.84 7.39 26.09
C LEU A 218 10.21 7.59 27.47
N VAL A 219 9.90 6.50 28.15
CA VAL A 219 9.37 6.51 29.52
C VAL A 219 10.49 6.05 30.46
N GLU A 220 11.01 6.99 31.23
CA GLU A 220 12.06 6.79 32.25
C GLU A 220 11.58 7.27 33.63
N SER A 221 12.42 7.08 34.66
CA SER A 221 12.18 7.63 35.99
C SER A 221 11.96 9.14 35.94
N GLY A 222 10.81 9.60 36.44
CA GLY A 222 10.36 10.99 36.39
C GLY A 222 9.26 11.24 35.35
N GLU A 223 9.16 10.41 34.32
CA GLU A 223 8.13 10.55 33.27
C GLU A 223 6.82 9.82 33.62
N GLU A 224 6.80 9.00 34.68
CA GLU A 224 5.63 8.20 35.05
C GLU A 224 4.39 9.05 35.35
N GLU A 225 4.56 10.30 35.78
CA GLU A 225 3.44 11.21 36.04
C GLU A 225 2.73 11.68 34.76
N TYR A 226 3.42 11.65 33.61
CA TYR A 226 2.92 12.17 32.33
C TYR A 226 2.29 11.10 31.44
N VAL A 227 2.49 9.80 31.72
CA VAL A 227 2.03 8.69 30.87
C VAL A 227 0.53 8.71 30.59
N LYS A 228 -0.28 9.30 31.50
CA LYS A 228 -1.73 9.46 31.30
C LYS A 228 -2.11 10.31 30.09
N ARG A 229 -1.18 11.10 29.55
CA ARG A 229 -1.39 11.88 28.31
C ARG A 229 -1.45 10.98 27.07
N LEU A 230 -0.92 9.76 27.17
CA LEU A 230 -0.94 8.75 26.11
C LEU A 230 -2.20 7.88 26.13
N ASN A 231 -3.09 8.03 27.11
CA ASN A 231 -4.26 7.16 27.31
C ASN A 231 -5.23 7.05 26.12
N ARG A 232 -5.20 8.00 25.18
CA ARG A 232 -6.06 8.01 23.98
C ARG A 232 -5.28 7.74 22.69
N MET A 233 -3.97 7.54 22.79
CA MET A 233 -3.12 7.33 21.63
C MET A 233 -3.49 5.99 20.99
N THR A 234 -3.96 6.06 19.74
CA THR A 234 -4.29 4.88 18.92
C THR A 234 -3.19 4.59 17.91
N HIS A 235 -2.48 5.62 17.44
CA HIS A 235 -1.41 5.52 16.46
C HIS A 235 -0.16 6.24 16.96
N LEU A 236 0.97 5.52 16.91
CA LEU A 236 2.29 6.06 17.17
C LEU A 236 3.14 6.00 15.90
N PHE A 237 3.46 7.17 15.35
CA PHE A 237 4.40 7.33 14.24
C PHE A 237 5.79 7.60 14.82
N GLY A 238 6.46 6.53 15.25
CA GLY A 238 7.72 6.57 15.99
C GLY A 238 7.97 5.25 16.72
N SER A 239 8.75 5.27 17.79
CA SER A 239 9.01 4.13 18.68
C SER A 239 8.57 4.42 20.12
N ILE A 240 8.36 3.37 20.91
CA ILE A 240 8.17 3.48 22.36
C ILE A 240 9.21 2.64 23.10
N GLU A 241 9.91 3.26 24.04
CA GLU A 241 10.87 2.63 24.94
C GLU A 241 10.48 2.93 26.38
N ILE A 242 10.40 1.89 27.22
CA ILE A 242 10.07 2.00 28.64
C ILE A 242 11.19 1.34 29.42
N ARG A 243 11.94 2.11 30.21
CA ARG A 243 13.08 1.59 30.97
C ARG A 243 13.24 2.32 32.30
N ASN A 244 13.82 1.64 33.29
CA ASN A 244 14.14 2.22 34.59
C ASN A 244 12.96 2.92 35.29
N THR A 245 11.73 2.44 35.08
CA THR A 245 10.51 3.05 35.65
C THR A 245 10.03 2.29 36.89
N LYS A 246 9.14 2.94 37.67
CA LYS A 246 8.40 2.29 38.77
C LYS A 246 6.96 1.93 38.38
N LEU A 247 6.63 1.92 37.09
CA LEU A 247 5.29 1.62 36.59
C LEU A 247 4.91 0.16 36.93
N LYS A 248 3.69 -0.02 37.46
CA LYS A 248 3.17 -1.36 37.81
C LYS A 248 2.42 -2.03 36.66
N ASN A 249 1.97 -1.26 35.69
CA ASN A 249 1.23 -1.73 34.52
C ASN A 249 1.42 -0.78 33.33
N LEU A 250 0.88 -1.18 32.18
CA LEU A 250 0.92 -0.43 30.92
C LEU A 250 -0.47 0.05 30.49
N ASP A 251 -1.39 0.26 31.44
CA ASP A 251 -2.80 0.58 31.15
C ASP A 251 -2.96 1.87 30.34
N PHE A 252 -1.95 2.75 30.37
CA PHE A 252 -1.91 3.97 29.57
C PHE A 252 -1.73 3.74 28.07
N LEU A 253 -1.35 2.51 27.65
CA LEU A 253 -1.24 2.09 26.26
C LEU A 253 -2.43 1.27 25.77
N LYS A 254 -3.48 1.11 26.57
CA LYS A 254 -4.60 0.21 26.25
C LYS A 254 -5.33 0.52 24.93
N GLU A 255 -5.27 1.77 24.46
CA GLU A 255 -5.91 2.20 23.20
C GLU A 255 -4.95 2.14 22.02
N LEU A 256 -3.65 1.89 22.25
CA LEU A 256 -2.64 1.84 21.21
C LEU A 256 -2.90 0.63 20.30
N ARG A 257 -3.15 0.91 19.03
CA ARG A 257 -3.43 -0.12 18.01
C ARG A 257 -2.27 -0.28 17.05
N TYR A 258 -1.60 0.82 16.71
CA TYR A 258 -0.63 0.82 15.62
C TYR A 258 0.65 1.57 15.98
N ILE A 259 1.78 0.97 15.63
CA ILE A 259 3.11 1.60 15.70
C ILE A 259 3.74 1.53 14.32
N GLY A 260 4.03 2.70 13.74
CA GLY A 260 4.75 2.85 12.48
C GLY A 260 6.14 3.44 12.71
N THR A 261 7.18 2.60 12.77
CA THR A 261 8.57 3.06 12.95
C THR A 261 9.31 2.99 11.61
N LEU A 262 9.80 4.14 11.13
CA LEU A 262 10.66 4.26 9.95
C LEU A 262 12.13 4.63 10.27
N ASP A 263 12.40 5.01 11.51
CA ASP A 263 13.72 5.45 11.97
C ASP A 263 14.59 4.26 12.44
N GLY A 264 15.89 4.32 12.14
CA GLY A 264 16.90 3.41 12.68
C GLY A 264 17.05 2.05 11.97
N LYS A 265 17.72 1.10 12.64
CA LYS A 265 17.98 -0.28 12.14
C LYS A 265 16.71 -1.15 12.08
N THR A 266 15.62 -0.69 12.67
CA THR A 266 14.39 -1.48 12.86
C THR A 266 13.22 -0.72 12.26
N ARG A 267 12.98 -0.90 10.96
CA ARG A 267 11.79 -0.36 10.30
C ARG A 267 10.70 -1.41 10.31
N ARG A 268 9.64 -1.18 11.11
CA ARG A 268 8.58 -2.18 11.35
C ARG A 268 7.25 -1.49 11.54
N LEU A 269 6.22 -2.17 11.06
CA LEU A 269 4.83 -1.87 11.35
C LEU A 269 4.31 -2.93 12.32
N LEU A 270 3.63 -2.51 13.37
CA LEU A 270 3.01 -3.40 14.33
C LEU A 270 1.53 -3.02 14.48
N GLY A 271 0.65 -3.98 14.16
CA GLY A 271 -0.75 -3.96 14.57
C GLY A 271 -0.90 -4.74 15.88
N LEU A 272 -1.49 -4.11 16.89
CA LEU A 272 -1.83 -4.70 18.18
C LEU A 272 -3.30 -5.10 18.14
N LEU A 273 -3.58 -6.39 18.33
CA LEU A 273 -4.93 -6.97 18.35
C LEU A 273 -5.64 -6.68 19.67
#